data_AF-A0A7K1AN34-F1
#
_entry.id   AF-A0A7K1AN34-F1
#
_cell.length_a   1.000
_cell.length_b   1.000
_cell.length_c   1.000
_cell.angle_alpha   90.00
_cell.angle_beta   90.00
_cell.angle_gamma   90.00
#
_symmetry.space_group_name_H-M   'P 1'
#
loop_
_entity.id
_entity.type
_entity.pdbx_description
1 polymer ?
#
loop_
_entity_poly.entity_id
_entity_poly.type
_entity_poly.pdbx_seq_one_letter_code
_entity_poly.pdbx_strand_id
1 'polypeptide(L)'
;RTLIPPSQLKRGQVTPFLKNKLNSLEGRLYPAHYSFAPDTPIDKALQDMVSAFAAQSRTTGLTSGFQKYSPNEVLTIASMVQIEGDPTDFNKVAQTIYNRLRIGMPLQLNSTVQYAANLRGRISLSIAATKIDSPYNTYKYVGLPPTPISNPSKLAIQAALHPAEGDWLYFITVSPGDTRFTSQYSQFQEWEVLFNRNVRAGAFN
;
A
#
# COMPACT_ATOMS: atom_id res chain seq x y z
N ARG A 1 -9.86 -11.48 -11.23
CA ARG A 1 -10.64 -10.23 -11.41
C ARG A 1 -12.09 -10.56 -11.06
N THR A 2 -12.46 -10.50 -9.79
CA THR A 2 -13.84 -10.77 -9.36
C THR A 2 -14.45 -9.41 -9.01
N LEU A 3 -15.28 -8.92 -9.92
CA LEU A 3 -15.96 -7.63 -9.81
C LEU A 3 -17.22 -7.84 -8.99
N ILE A 4 -17.15 -7.67 -7.67
CA ILE A 4 -18.37 -7.49 -6.88
C ILE A 4 -18.85 -6.06 -7.15
N PRO A 5 -20.07 -5.87 -7.70
CA PRO A 5 -20.59 -4.54 -7.96
C PRO A 5 -20.79 -3.79 -6.63
N PRO A 6 -20.33 -2.52 -6.50
CA PRO A 6 -20.50 -1.73 -5.28
C PRO A 6 -21.96 -1.62 -4.80
N SER A 7 -22.93 -1.76 -5.70
CA SER A 7 -24.37 -1.71 -5.43
C SER A 7 -24.91 -2.88 -4.60
N GLN A 8 -24.18 -4.00 -4.48
CA GLN A 8 -24.61 -5.17 -3.70
C GLN A 8 -24.03 -5.18 -2.27
N LEU A 9 -23.19 -4.20 -1.91
CA LEU A 9 -22.61 -4.08 -0.58
C LEU A 9 -23.55 -3.26 0.32
N LYS A 10 -24.39 -3.92 1.12
CA LYS A 10 -25.04 -3.24 2.24
C LYS A 10 -23.98 -2.86 3.28
N ARG A 11 -23.77 -1.55 3.50
CA ARG A 11 -22.86 -1.07 4.56
C ARG A 11 -23.26 -1.68 5.91
N GLY A 12 -22.31 -2.27 6.63
CA GLY A 12 -22.46 -2.64 8.04
C GLY A 12 -22.75 -4.11 8.37
N GLN A 13 -22.85 -5.03 7.40
CA GLN A 13 -23.06 -6.45 7.72
C GLN A 13 -21.79 -7.21 8.13
N VAL A 14 -20.61 -6.79 7.64
CA VAL A 14 -19.33 -7.44 7.96
C VAL A 14 -18.46 -6.47 8.75
N THR A 15 -18.01 -6.91 9.93
CA THR A 15 -17.17 -6.10 10.83
C THR A 15 -15.69 -6.39 10.58
N PRO A 16 -14.82 -5.38 10.44
CA PRO A 16 -13.39 -5.58 10.32
C PRO A 16 -12.80 -6.20 11.60
N PHE A 17 -11.89 -7.18 11.44
CA PHE A 17 -11.15 -7.77 12.56
C PHE A 17 -10.35 -6.71 13.34
N LEU A 18 -9.50 -5.94 12.64
CA LEU A 18 -8.88 -4.75 13.21
C LEU A 18 -9.84 -3.57 13.10
N LYS A 19 -10.56 -3.28 14.19
CA LYS A 19 -11.49 -2.14 14.25
C LYS A 19 -10.79 -0.83 13.89
N ASN A 20 -11.49 0.01 13.12
CA ASN A 20 -11.03 1.33 12.72
C ASN A 20 -12.19 2.33 12.79
N LYS A 21 -11.86 3.62 12.86
CA LYS A 21 -12.83 4.70 13.06
C LYS A 21 -13.90 4.77 11.95
N LEU A 22 -13.58 4.32 10.74
CA LEU A 22 -14.47 4.38 9.57
C LEU A 22 -15.28 3.10 9.37
N ASN A 23 -15.11 2.09 10.24
CA ASN A 23 -15.65 0.74 10.06
C ASN A 23 -15.36 0.16 8.66
N SER A 24 -14.22 0.51 8.08
CA SER A 24 -13.84 0.16 6.72
C SER A 24 -13.21 -1.23 6.64
N LEU A 25 -13.47 -1.96 5.56
CA LEU A 25 -12.79 -3.21 5.21
C LEU A 25 -11.51 -3.00 4.39
N GLU A 26 -11.17 -1.75 4.04
CA GLU A 26 -9.94 -1.43 3.30
C GLU A 26 -8.70 -2.00 4.02
N GLY A 27 -7.87 -2.75 3.31
CA GLY A 27 -6.70 -3.43 3.88
C GLY A 27 -6.99 -4.67 4.72
N ARG A 28 -8.26 -5.06 4.90
CA ARG A 28 -8.68 -6.11 5.85
C ARG A 28 -9.36 -7.29 5.18
N LEU A 29 -9.23 -7.39 3.86
CA LEU A 29 -9.68 -8.53 3.07
C LEU A 29 -8.43 -9.24 2.53
N TYR A 30 -8.10 -10.41 3.08
CA TYR A 30 -6.82 -11.04 2.75
C TYR A 30 -6.74 -11.42 1.26
N PRO A 31 -5.68 -11.06 0.52
CA PRO A 31 -5.55 -11.42 -0.88
C PRO A 31 -5.14 -12.89 -1.03
N ALA A 32 -6.09 -13.75 -1.38
CA ALA A 32 -5.89 -15.18 -1.61
C ALA A 32 -6.83 -15.69 -2.70
N HIS A 33 -6.66 -16.96 -3.07
CA HIS A 33 -7.65 -17.68 -3.87
C HIS A 33 -8.80 -18.14 -2.97
N TYR A 34 -10.02 -17.79 -3.35
CA TYR A 34 -11.24 -18.20 -2.66
C TYR A 34 -12.13 -18.93 -3.65
N SER A 35 -12.71 -20.04 -3.22
CA SER A 35 -13.70 -20.81 -3.97
C SER A 35 -15.02 -20.74 -3.23
N PHE A 36 -16.07 -20.28 -3.92
CA PHE A 36 -17.41 -20.13 -3.37
C PHE A 36 -18.40 -20.93 -4.21
N ALA A 37 -19.44 -21.46 -3.58
CA ALA A 37 -20.56 -22.05 -4.31
C ALA A 37 -21.31 -20.93 -5.09
N PRO A 38 -22.01 -21.25 -6.19
CA PRO A 38 -22.68 -20.24 -7.03
C PRO A 38 -23.59 -19.27 -6.27
N ASP A 39 -24.25 -19.74 -5.22
CA ASP A 39 -25.22 -18.95 -4.43
C ASP A 39 -24.67 -18.47 -3.08
N THR A 40 -23.34 -18.49 -2.88
CA THR A 40 -22.74 -17.98 -1.63
C THR A 40 -23.06 -16.49 -1.45
N PRO A 41 -23.67 -16.09 -0.33
CA PRO A 41 -23.93 -14.68 -0.04
C PRO A 41 -22.64 -13.84 0.03
N ILE A 42 -22.70 -12.59 -0.42
CA ILE A 42 -21.54 -11.69 -0.48
C ILE A 42 -20.97 -11.39 0.91
N ASP A 43 -21.83 -11.19 1.90
CA ASP A 43 -21.44 -10.99 3.30
C ASP A 43 -20.68 -12.20 3.84
N LYS A 44 -21.11 -13.42 3.50
CA LYS A 44 -20.39 -14.64 3.83
C LYS A 44 -19.02 -14.70 3.16
N ALA A 45 -18.94 -14.39 1.86
CA ALA A 45 -17.66 -14.35 1.14
C ALA A 45 -16.69 -13.32 1.75
N LEU A 46 -17.17 -12.12 2.07
CA LEU A 46 -16.38 -11.08 2.74
C LEU A 46 -15.95 -11.50 4.15
N GLN A 47 -16.83 -12.15 4.91
CA GLN A 47 -16.52 -12.65 6.25
C GLN A 47 -15.41 -13.71 6.19
N ASP A 48 -15.38 -14.56 5.17
CA ASP A 48 -14.30 -15.53 4.97
C ASP A 48 -12.96 -14.82 4.66
N MET A 49 -12.97 -13.76 3.85
CA MET A 49 -11.78 -12.93 3.59
C MET A 49 -11.28 -12.19 4.84
N VAL A 50 -12.19 -11.67 5.67
CA VAL A 50 -11.87 -11.04 6.97
C VAL A 50 -11.29 -12.07 7.94
N SER A 51 -11.81 -13.29 7.92
CA SER A 51 -11.33 -14.37 8.79
C SER A 51 -9.92 -14.82 8.38
N ALA A 52 -9.65 -14.92 7.07
CA ALA A 52 -8.32 -15.14 6.55
C ALA A 52 -7.35 -14.01 6.94
N PHE A 53 -7.79 -12.75 6.86
CA PHE A 53 -7.00 -11.60 7.32
C PHE A 53 -6.70 -11.68 8.82
N ALA A 54 -7.68 -12.05 9.64
CA ALA A 54 -7.51 -12.20 11.08
C ALA A 54 -6.48 -13.29 11.41
N ALA A 55 -6.53 -14.45 10.73
CA ALA A 55 -5.55 -15.51 10.89
C ALA A 55 -4.13 -15.02 10.56
N GLN A 56 -3.96 -14.35 9.42
CA GLN A 56 -2.65 -13.84 8.99
C GLN A 56 -2.12 -12.71 9.88
N SER A 57 -3.00 -11.85 10.38
CA SER A 57 -2.65 -10.80 11.33
C SER A 57 -2.08 -11.39 12.63
N ARG A 58 -2.62 -12.51 13.10
CA ARG A 58 -2.09 -13.21 14.28
C ARG A 58 -0.76 -13.89 13.97
N THR A 59 -0.65 -14.62 12.85
CA THR A 59 0.58 -15.33 12.48
C THR A 59 1.77 -14.40 12.23
N THR A 60 1.53 -13.22 11.65
CA THR A 60 2.58 -12.24 11.37
C THR A 60 2.96 -11.40 12.60
N GLY A 61 2.12 -11.36 13.64
CA GLY A 61 2.31 -10.46 14.77
C GLY A 61 1.79 -9.04 14.53
N LEU A 62 1.09 -8.77 13.43
CA LEU A 62 0.51 -7.45 13.10
C LEU A 62 -0.34 -6.88 14.25
N THR A 63 -1.03 -7.74 15.02
CA THR A 63 -1.86 -7.33 16.15
C THR A 63 -1.10 -6.60 17.26
N SER A 64 0.22 -6.72 17.30
CA SER A 64 1.08 -6.04 18.27
C SER A 64 1.55 -4.65 17.79
N GLY A 65 1.37 -4.33 16.51
CA GLY A 65 1.95 -3.13 15.90
C GLY A 65 3.48 -3.25 15.74
N PHE A 66 4.14 -2.11 15.53
CA PHE A 66 5.59 -2.02 15.38
C PHE A 66 6.12 -0.69 15.90
N GLN A 67 7.10 -0.73 16.80
CA GLN A 67 7.62 0.47 17.47
C GLN A 67 6.46 1.32 18.07
N LYS A 68 6.36 2.59 17.66
CA LYS A 68 5.28 3.50 18.08
C LYS A 68 4.00 3.41 17.24
N TYR A 69 4.00 2.59 16.18
CA TYR A 69 2.89 2.50 15.24
C TYR A 69 1.92 1.38 15.66
N SER A 70 0.64 1.73 15.75
CA SER A 70 -0.45 0.81 16.05
C SER A 70 -0.64 -0.23 14.94
N PRO A 71 -1.35 -1.35 15.20
CA PRO A 71 -1.67 -2.34 14.17
C PRO A 71 -2.34 -1.76 12.92
N ASN A 72 -3.19 -0.74 13.08
CA ASN A 72 -3.86 -0.09 11.96
C ASN A 72 -2.89 0.77 11.13
N GLU A 73 -1.92 1.42 11.76
CA GLU A 73 -0.90 2.22 11.08
C GLU A 73 0.09 1.32 10.33
N VAL A 74 0.55 0.23 10.98
CA VAL A 74 1.39 -0.78 10.32
C VAL A 74 0.67 -1.39 9.12
N LEU A 75 -0.63 -1.70 9.23
CA LEU A 75 -1.42 -2.20 8.11
C LEU A 75 -1.50 -1.16 6.96
N THR A 76 -1.61 0.13 7.31
CA THR A 76 -1.63 1.21 6.32
C THR A 76 -0.29 1.28 5.58
N ILE A 77 0.83 1.17 6.31
CA ILE A 77 2.18 1.10 5.73
C ILE A 77 2.32 -0.13 4.82
N ALA A 78 1.95 -1.31 5.30
CA ALA A 78 1.97 -2.54 4.51
C ALA A 78 1.18 -2.42 3.21
N SER A 79 0.04 -1.71 3.22
CA SER A 79 -0.76 -1.49 2.01
C SER A 79 -0.10 -0.59 0.96
N MET A 80 0.75 0.35 1.39
CA MET A 80 1.56 1.17 0.51
C MET A 80 2.74 0.37 -0.02
N VAL A 81 3.45 -0.36 0.85
CA VAL A 81 4.53 -1.28 0.49
C VAL A 81 4.09 -2.28 -0.59
N GLN A 82 2.89 -2.85 -0.46
CA GLN A 82 2.32 -3.79 -1.41
C GLN A 82 2.18 -3.23 -2.84
N ILE A 83 1.97 -1.92 -3.00
CA ILE A 83 1.81 -1.29 -4.31
C ILE A 83 3.16 -0.77 -4.84
N GLU A 84 4.01 -0.25 -3.97
CA GLU A 84 5.19 0.53 -4.36
C GLU A 84 6.42 -0.32 -4.71
N GLY A 85 6.40 -1.63 -4.48
CA GLY A 85 7.55 -2.47 -4.81
C GLY A 85 7.18 -3.91 -5.10
N ASP A 86 8.21 -4.68 -5.43
CA ASP A 86 8.14 -6.12 -5.54
C ASP A 86 8.51 -6.79 -4.19
N PRO A 87 8.18 -8.08 -4.00
CA PRO A 87 8.50 -8.79 -2.76
C PRO A 87 9.97 -8.71 -2.32
N THR A 88 10.89 -8.60 -3.27
CA THR A 88 12.33 -8.45 -3.02
C THR A 88 12.70 -7.08 -2.43
N ASP A 89 11.89 -6.05 -2.70
CA ASP A 89 12.13 -4.66 -2.30
C ASP A 89 11.30 -4.21 -1.10
N PHE A 90 10.26 -4.96 -0.73
CA PHE A 90 9.31 -4.58 0.32
C PHE A 90 9.96 -4.10 1.61
N ASN A 91 10.99 -4.79 2.11
CA ASN A 91 11.66 -4.40 3.36
C ASN A 91 12.34 -3.03 3.27
N LYS A 92 12.91 -2.68 2.10
CA LYS A 92 13.55 -1.38 1.86
C LYS A 92 12.52 -0.27 1.61
N VAL A 93 11.42 -0.59 0.92
CA VAL A 93 10.28 0.33 0.75
C VAL A 93 9.69 0.67 2.12
N ALA A 94 9.44 -0.34 2.97
CA ALA A 94 8.95 -0.15 4.33
C ALA A 94 9.89 0.75 5.15
N GLN A 95 11.20 0.48 5.10
CA GLN A 95 12.20 1.31 5.77
C GLN A 95 12.18 2.76 5.28
N THR A 96 12.07 2.98 3.97
CA THR A 96 12.00 4.33 3.40
C THR A 96 10.78 5.10 3.90
N ILE A 97 9.61 4.44 3.98
CA ILE A 97 8.39 5.03 4.55
C ILE A 97 8.63 5.41 6.02
N TYR A 98 9.18 4.50 6.83
CA TYR A 98 9.47 4.79 8.24
C TYR A 98 10.48 5.93 8.42
N ASN A 99 11.53 5.98 7.59
CA ASN A 99 12.52 7.06 7.63
C ASN A 99 11.86 8.41 7.33
N ARG A 100 11.01 8.50 6.29
CA ARG A 100 10.26 9.72 5.97
C ARG A 100 9.35 10.15 7.10
N LEU A 101 8.56 9.22 7.67
CA LEU A 101 7.68 9.50 8.81
C LEU A 101 8.45 9.99 10.04
N ARG A 102 9.63 9.41 10.31
CA ARG A 102 10.47 9.76 11.45
C ARG A 102 10.97 11.20 11.41
N ILE A 103 11.25 11.72 10.22
CA ILE A 103 11.76 13.10 10.03
C ILE A 103 10.66 14.10 9.58
N GLY A 104 9.40 13.67 9.51
CA GLY A 104 8.30 14.53 9.05
C GLY A 104 8.34 14.86 7.56
N MET A 105 9.02 14.06 6.74
CA MET A 105 9.03 14.21 5.28
C MET A 105 7.70 13.69 4.69
N PRO A 106 7.04 14.43 3.79
CA PRO A 106 5.87 13.93 3.05
C PRO A 106 6.18 12.60 2.35
N LEU A 107 5.24 11.65 2.36
CA LEU A 107 5.50 10.33 1.76
C LEU A 107 5.54 10.36 0.23
N GLN A 108 4.84 11.28 -0.42
CA GLN A 108 4.90 11.52 -1.88
C GLN A 108 4.80 10.23 -2.72
N LEU A 109 3.88 9.35 -2.34
CA LEU A 109 3.67 8.07 -3.03
C LEU A 109 2.58 8.23 -4.07
N ASN A 110 2.91 8.01 -5.34
CA ASN A 110 1.96 8.08 -6.45
C ASN A 110 0.74 7.18 -6.22
N SER A 111 0.93 6.00 -5.63
CA SER A 111 -0.16 5.05 -5.33
C SER A 111 -1.26 5.66 -4.47
N THR A 112 -0.92 6.54 -3.53
CA THR A 112 -1.88 7.17 -2.61
C THR A 112 -2.77 8.19 -3.33
N VAL A 113 -2.22 8.91 -4.31
CA VAL A 113 -2.96 9.82 -5.18
C VAL A 113 -3.82 9.05 -6.19
N GLN A 114 -3.28 7.96 -6.75
CA GLN A 114 -4.06 7.09 -7.64
C GLN A 114 -5.26 6.46 -6.92
N TYR A 115 -5.08 6.04 -5.66
CA TYR A 115 -6.19 5.58 -4.82
C TYR A 115 -7.25 6.67 -4.66
N ALA A 116 -6.84 7.88 -4.26
CA ALA A 116 -7.73 9.01 -4.05
C ALA A 116 -8.50 9.43 -5.31
N ALA A 117 -7.87 9.34 -6.48
CA ALA A 117 -8.48 9.68 -7.77
C ALA A 117 -9.30 8.53 -8.39
N ASN A 118 -9.35 7.35 -7.73
CA ASN A 118 -9.94 6.12 -8.27
C ASN A 118 -9.35 5.72 -9.64
N LEU A 119 -8.04 5.93 -9.81
CA LEU A 119 -7.26 5.67 -11.04
C LEU A 119 -6.33 4.46 -10.91
N ARG A 120 -6.64 3.51 -10.02
CA ARG A 120 -5.80 2.32 -9.76
C ARG A 120 -5.40 1.63 -11.07
N GLY A 121 -4.11 1.33 -11.21
CA GLY A 121 -3.55 0.59 -12.36
C GLY A 121 -3.08 1.46 -13.54
N ARG A 122 -3.04 2.79 -13.39
CA ARG A 122 -2.42 3.68 -14.39
C ARG A 122 -0.94 3.87 -14.06
N ILE A 123 -0.07 3.69 -15.06
CA ILE A 123 1.39 3.84 -14.91
C ILE A 123 1.76 5.31 -14.71
N SER A 124 1.11 6.24 -15.41
CA SER A 124 1.40 7.67 -15.30
C SER A 124 0.39 8.40 -14.43
N LEU A 125 0.91 9.21 -13.52
CA LEU A 125 0.15 10.17 -12.73
C LEU A 125 0.45 11.57 -13.28
N SER A 126 -0.59 12.33 -13.64
CA SER A 126 -0.39 13.71 -14.10
C SER A 126 0.03 14.60 -12.94
N ILE A 127 0.77 15.67 -13.22
CA ILE A 127 1.08 16.72 -12.23
C ILE A 127 -0.20 17.33 -11.65
N ALA A 128 -1.29 17.39 -12.43
CA ALA A 128 -2.57 17.85 -11.93
C ALA A 128 -3.14 16.92 -10.84
N ALA A 129 -2.94 15.61 -10.97
CA ALA A 129 -3.42 14.66 -9.98
C ALA A 129 -2.66 14.78 -8.65
N THR A 130 -1.38 15.17 -8.62
CA THR A 130 -0.66 15.40 -7.34
C THR A 130 -1.19 16.59 -6.55
N LYS A 131 -2.06 17.41 -7.14
CA LYS A 131 -2.70 18.58 -6.50
C LYS A 131 -4.10 18.31 -5.96
N ILE A 132 -4.63 17.09 -6.11
CA ILE A 132 -5.99 16.77 -5.64
C ILE A 132 -6.11 17.01 -4.13
N ASP A 133 -7.25 17.54 -3.70
CA ASP A 133 -7.52 17.75 -2.29
C ASP A 133 -8.16 16.51 -1.68
N SER A 134 -7.33 15.65 -1.07
CA SER A 134 -7.77 14.42 -0.43
C SER A 134 -6.85 14.08 0.73
N PRO A 135 -7.36 13.57 1.87
CA PRO A 135 -6.52 13.13 2.99
C PRO A 135 -5.61 11.95 2.63
N TYR A 136 -5.82 11.31 1.48
CA TYR A 136 -4.92 10.29 0.94
C TYR A 136 -3.76 10.89 0.12
N ASN A 137 -3.78 12.19 -0.21
CA ASN A 137 -2.73 12.81 -0.98
C ASN A 137 -1.48 13.06 -0.12
N THR A 138 -0.55 12.10 -0.13
CA THR A 138 0.70 12.17 0.63
C THR A 138 1.75 13.15 0.08
N TYR A 139 1.44 13.88 -1.00
CA TYR A 139 2.20 15.07 -1.41
C TYR A 139 1.76 16.31 -0.62
N LYS A 140 0.47 16.41 -0.30
CA LYS A 140 -0.12 17.58 0.35
C LYS A 140 -0.17 17.44 1.88
N TYR A 141 -0.47 16.24 2.37
CA TYR A 141 -0.64 15.97 3.80
C TYR A 141 0.50 15.07 4.30
N VAL A 142 1.24 15.55 5.30
CA VAL A 142 2.32 14.80 5.94
C VAL A 142 1.74 13.71 6.85
N GLY A 143 2.37 12.54 6.85
CA GLY A 143 1.99 11.40 7.67
C GLY A 143 1.30 10.30 6.85
N LEU A 144 0.59 9.42 7.57
CA LEU A 144 -0.12 8.29 6.96
C LEU A 144 -1.49 8.72 6.41
N PRO A 145 -1.96 8.14 5.29
CA PRO A 145 -3.34 8.28 4.86
C PRO A 145 -4.31 7.68 5.90
N PRO A 146 -5.61 8.05 5.86
CA PRO A 146 -6.56 7.67 6.92
C PRO A 146 -6.90 6.17 6.95
N THR A 147 -6.68 5.44 5.85
CA THR A 147 -6.83 3.98 5.78
C THR A 147 -5.77 3.37 4.86
N PRO A 148 -5.61 2.04 4.89
CA PRO A 148 -4.94 1.31 3.82
C PRO A 148 -5.48 1.68 2.43
N ILE A 149 -4.61 1.62 1.42
CA ILE A 149 -4.94 1.89 -0.01
C ILE A 149 -4.98 0.62 -0.87
N SER A 150 -4.67 -0.53 -0.27
CA SER A 150 -4.73 -1.87 -0.86
C SER A 150 -4.94 -2.92 0.23
N ASN A 151 -5.17 -4.17 -0.17
CA ASN A 151 -5.10 -5.33 0.72
C ASN A 151 -3.68 -5.94 0.66
N PRO A 152 -2.85 -5.77 1.70
CA PRO A 152 -1.49 -6.25 1.68
C PRO A 152 -1.41 -7.78 1.81
N SER A 153 -0.45 -8.38 1.11
CA SER A 153 -0.07 -9.77 1.28
C SER A 153 0.63 -9.99 2.62
N LYS A 154 0.82 -11.26 2.99
CA LYS A 154 1.63 -11.66 4.15
C LYS A 154 3.04 -11.07 4.08
N LEU A 155 3.68 -11.08 2.90
CA LEU A 155 5.05 -10.59 2.71
C LEU A 155 5.13 -9.07 2.94
N ALA A 156 4.16 -8.30 2.44
CA ALA A 156 4.11 -6.86 2.68
C ALA A 156 3.86 -6.52 4.17
N ILE A 157 3.01 -7.29 4.86
CA ILE A 157 2.81 -7.15 6.32
C ILE A 157 4.11 -7.46 7.07
N GLN A 158 4.79 -8.57 6.74
CA GLN A 158 6.06 -8.92 7.37
C GLN A 158 7.13 -7.86 7.13
N ALA A 159 7.20 -7.30 5.93
CA ALA A 159 8.14 -6.22 5.61
C ALA A 159 7.87 -4.93 6.41
N ALA A 160 6.60 -4.60 6.63
CA ALA A 160 6.25 -3.47 7.49
C ALA A 160 6.56 -3.70 8.98
N LEU A 161 6.58 -4.95 9.44
CA LEU A 161 6.95 -5.34 10.81
C LEU A 161 8.47 -5.55 11.00
N HIS A 162 9.17 -5.85 9.92
CA HIS A 162 10.61 -6.14 9.90
C HIS A 162 11.28 -5.42 8.72
N PRO A 163 11.28 -4.06 8.73
CA PRO A 163 11.91 -3.31 7.66
C PRO A 163 13.42 -3.57 7.62
N ALA A 164 14.03 -3.45 6.44
CA ALA A 164 15.48 -3.59 6.30
C ALA A 164 16.19 -2.43 7.00
N GLU A 165 17.38 -2.65 7.55
CA GLU A 165 18.21 -1.54 8.03
C GLU A 165 18.71 -0.69 6.87
N GLY A 166 18.60 0.63 7.02
CA GLY A 166 19.02 1.59 6.00
C GLY A 166 18.48 2.99 6.27
N ASP A 167 19.16 3.98 5.69
CA ASP A 167 18.86 5.42 5.82
C ASP A 167 18.14 5.99 4.58
N TRP A 168 17.72 5.12 3.65
CA TRP A 168 17.11 5.55 2.39
C TRP A 168 15.92 6.46 2.62
N LEU A 169 15.87 7.52 1.82
CA LEU A 169 14.80 8.50 1.76
C LEU A 169 14.12 8.53 0.40
N TYR A 170 14.71 7.92 -0.63
CA TYR A 170 14.22 7.92 -1.99
C TYR A 170 14.38 6.54 -2.61
N PHE A 171 13.43 6.17 -3.46
CA PHE A 171 13.53 4.98 -4.29
C PHE A 171 12.84 5.19 -5.62
N ILE A 172 13.32 4.49 -6.65
CA ILE A 172 12.74 4.51 -7.99
C ILE A 172 13.08 3.22 -8.72
N THR A 173 12.10 2.64 -9.40
CA THR A 173 12.30 1.52 -10.31
C THR A 173 12.71 2.06 -11.66
N VAL A 174 13.98 1.92 -12.04
CA VAL A 174 14.52 2.49 -13.30
C VAL A 174 14.27 1.58 -14.50
N SER A 175 14.08 0.27 -14.26
CA SER A 175 13.64 -0.73 -15.23
C SER A 175 12.97 -1.89 -14.49
N PRO A 176 12.17 -2.76 -15.12
CA PRO A 176 11.59 -3.92 -14.46
C PRO A 176 12.64 -4.74 -13.69
N GLY A 177 12.39 -4.97 -12.40
CA GLY A 177 13.32 -5.68 -11.51
C GLY A 177 14.55 -4.87 -11.03
N ASP A 178 14.70 -3.60 -11.39
CA ASP A 178 15.78 -2.70 -10.91
C ASP A 178 15.17 -1.52 -10.14
N THR A 179 14.89 -1.75 -8.85
CA THR A 179 14.53 -0.70 -7.89
C THR A 179 15.75 -0.25 -7.12
N ARG A 180 16.04 1.05 -7.17
CA ARG A 180 17.19 1.65 -6.52
C ARG A 180 16.76 2.48 -5.34
N PHE A 181 17.59 2.51 -4.30
CA PHE A 181 17.33 3.19 -3.04
C PHE A 181 18.50 4.08 -2.66
N THR A 182 18.23 5.31 -2.21
CA THR A 182 19.26 6.27 -1.81
C THR A 182 18.78 7.19 -0.69
N SER A 183 19.70 7.69 0.13
CA SER A 183 19.45 8.80 1.05
C SER A 183 19.74 10.17 0.43
N GLN A 184 20.35 10.21 -0.77
CA GLN A 184 20.78 11.44 -1.44
C GLN A 184 19.83 11.86 -2.56
N TYR A 185 19.34 13.09 -2.49
CA TYR A 185 18.41 13.62 -3.50
C TYR A 185 19.07 13.78 -4.88
N SER A 186 20.34 14.21 -4.95
CA SER A 186 21.07 14.35 -6.21
C SER A 186 21.15 13.04 -7.00
N GLN A 187 21.45 11.93 -6.31
CA GLN A 187 21.48 10.61 -6.91
C GLN A 187 20.09 10.15 -7.38
N PHE A 188 19.05 10.46 -6.61
CA PHE A 188 17.67 10.20 -7.04
C PHE A 188 17.32 10.94 -8.34
N GLN A 189 17.72 12.20 -8.50
CA GLN A 189 17.49 12.97 -9.72
C GLN A 189 18.20 12.38 -10.95
N GLU A 190 19.41 11.84 -10.78
CA GLU A 190 20.11 11.11 -11.85
C GLU A 190 19.32 9.86 -12.29
N TRP A 191 18.76 9.13 -11.32
CA TRP A 191 17.93 7.96 -11.59
C TRP A 191 16.57 8.33 -12.20
N GLU A 192 15.99 9.49 -11.88
CA GLU A 192 14.80 10.01 -12.57
C GLU A 192 15.08 10.26 -14.06
N VAL A 193 16.26 10.78 -14.42
CA VAL A 193 16.66 10.94 -15.82
C VAL A 193 16.75 9.58 -16.52
N LEU A 194 17.34 8.58 -15.85
CA LEU A 194 17.43 7.21 -16.37
C LEU A 194 16.05 6.56 -16.54
N PHE A 195 15.20 6.64 -15.52
CA PHE A 195 13.82 6.16 -15.56
C PHE A 195 13.06 6.75 -16.76
N ASN A 196 13.09 8.08 -16.91
CA ASN A 196 12.41 8.76 -18.02
C ASN A 196 12.95 8.35 -19.39
N ARG A 197 14.26 8.09 -19.49
CA ARG A 197 14.87 7.53 -20.71
C ARG A 197 14.33 6.13 -21.00
N ASN A 198 14.28 5.25 -20.00
CA ASN A 198 13.83 3.87 -20.13
C ASN A 198 12.32 3.77 -20.45
N VAL A 199 11.49 4.64 -19.86
CA VAL A 199 10.06 4.75 -20.21
C VAL A 199 9.89 5.12 -21.67
N ARG A 200 10.62 6.14 -22.17
CA ARG A 200 10.57 6.53 -23.60
C ARG A 200 11.06 5.43 -24.54
N ALA A 201 11.96 4.58 -24.06
CA ALA A 201 12.46 3.42 -24.80
C ALA A 201 11.52 2.19 -24.72
N GLY A 202 10.41 2.27 -23.98
CA GLY A 202 9.43 1.18 -23.85
C GLY A 202 9.80 0.08 -22.86
N ALA A 203 10.74 0.33 -21.94
CA ALA A 203 11.21 -0.69 -20.99
C ALA A 203 10.15 -1.19 -19.98
N PHE A 204 8.98 -0.55 -19.91
CA PHE A 204 7.89 -0.86 -18.98
C PHE A 204 6.61 -1.35 -19.69
N ASN A 205 6.70 -1.65 -20.99
CA ASN A 205 5.59 -2.15 -21.82
C ASN A 205 5.62 -3.66 -21.98
#